data_AF-A0A506QVP3-F1
#
_entry.id   AF-A0A506QVP3-F1
#
_cell.length_a   1.000
_cell.length_b   1.000
_cell.length_c   1.000
_cell.angle_alpha   90.00
_cell.angle_beta   90.00
_cell.angle_gamma   90.00
#
_symmetry.space_group_name_H-M   'P 1'
#
loop_
_entity.id
_entity.type
_entity.pdbx_description
1 polymer ?
#
loop_
_entity_poly.entity_id
_entity_poly.type
_entity_poly.pdbx_seq_one_letter_code
_entity_poly.pdbx_strand_id
1 'polypeptide(L)' 'MYILEKKDAEKMLFELLKRTLKKQSDIDYLIDLARKDEHSIPMKGIRHKYDSMEKYMLTEKDWDDLDTLMYFYGP' A
#
# COMPACT_ATOMS: atom_id res chain seq x y z
N MET A 1 -3.11 -20.65 -9.02
CA MET A 1 -2.56 -19.79 -7.96
C MET A 1 -2.68 -18.37 -8.49
N TYR A 2 -3.56 -17.55 -7.92
CA TYR A 2 -3.67 -16.15 -8.33
C TYR A 2 -2.39 -15.46 -7.87
N ILE A 3 -1.64 -14.86 -8.80
CA ILE A 3 -0.44 -14.07 -8.48
C ILE A 3 -0.82 -12.64 -8.77
N LEU A 4 -0.68 -11.76 -7.78
CA LEU A 4 -0.73 -10.32 -8.00
C LEU A 4 0.65 -9.89 -8.49
N GLU A 5 0.74 -9.32 -9.70
CA GLU A 5 2.01 -8.82 -10.21
C GLU A 5 2.43 -7.53 -9.48
N LYS A 6 3.74 -7.29 -9.36
CA LYS A 6 4.27 -6.12 -8.63
C LYS A 6 3.72 -4.80 -9.17
N LYS A 7 3.62 -4.68 -10.49
CA LYS A 7 3.09 -3.45 -11.12
C LYS A 7 1.62 -3.20 -10.78
N ASP A 8 0.82 -4.27 -10.73
CA ASP A 8 -0.59 -4.18 -10.35
C ASP A 8 -0.74 -3.89 -8.86
N ALA A 9 0.11 -4.48 -8.02
CA ALA A 9 0.17 -4.19 -6.59
C ALA A 9 0.61 -2.76 -6.28
N GLU A 10 1.63 -2.24 -6.98
CA GLU A 10 2.07 -0.84 -6.85
C GLU A 10 0.94 0.13 -7.25
N LYS A 11 0.19 -0.18 -8.31
CA LYS A 11 -0.97 0.62 -8.74
C LYS A 11 -2.11 0.55 -7.73
N MET A 12 -2.43 -0.64 -7.22
CA MET A 12 -3.43 -0.84 -6.17
C MET A 12 -3.06 -0.07 -4.90
N LEU A 13 -1.79 -0.16 -4.48
CA LEU A 13 -1.26 0.59 -3.35
C LEU A 13 -1.39 2.09 -3.58
N PHE A 14 -0.99 2.60 -4.75
CA PHE A 14 -1.09 4.03 -5.06
C PHE A 14 -2.52 4.55 -4.98
N GLU A 15 -3.48 3.83 -5.57
CA GLU A 15 -4.90 4.20 -5.52
C GLU A 15 -5.45 4.13 -4.09
N LEU A 16 -5.07 3.12 -3.30
CA LEU A 16 -5.42 3.03 -1.88
C LEU A 16 -4.91 4.27 -1.13
N LEU A 17 -3.62 4.56 -1.21
CA LEU A 17 -3.00 5.67 -0.50
C LEU A 17 -3.61 7.02 -0.86
N LYS A 18 -3.93 7.23 -2.15
CA LYS A 18 -4.57 8.46 -2.64
C LYS A 18 -5.97 8.66 -2.09
N ARG A 19 -6.73 7.58 -1.87
CA ARG A 19 -8.08 7.66 -1.29
C ARG A 19 -8.04 7.86 0.23
N THR A 20 -7.05 7.27 0.89
CA THR A 20 -7.06 7.17 2.36
C THR A 20 -6.20 8.21 3.06
N LEU A 21 -5.06 8.61 2.50
CA LEU A 21 -4.15 9.57 3.14
C LEU A 21 -4.54 11.01 2.82
N LYS A 22 -4.39 11.89 3.82
CA LYS A 22 -4.70 13.33 3.65
C LYS A 22 -3.56 14.14 3.05
N LYS A 23 -2.32 13.66 3.16
CA LYS A 23 -1.11 14.40 2.78
C LYS A 23 -0.42 13.74 1.60
N GLN A 24 -0.17 14.51 0.54
CA GLN A 24 0.55 14.02 -0.64
C GLN A 24 1.97 13.54 -0.30
N SER A 25 2.66 14.21 0.62
CA SER A 25 4.01 13.80 1.06
C SER A 25 4.06 12.40 1.65
N ASP A 26 3.00 11.98 2.32
CA ASP A 26 2.91 10.64 2.92
C ASP A 26 2.72 9.57 1.84
N ILE A 27 1.93 9.88 0.80
CA ILE A 27 1.75 9.04 -0.39
C ILE A 27 3.08 8.86 -1.11
N ASP A 28 3.77 9.96 -1.42
CA ASP A 28 5.04 9.95 -2.15
C ASP A 28 6.09 9.12 -1.42
N TYR A 29 6.17 9.28 -0.09
CA TYR A 29 7.09 8.53 0.76
C TYR A 29 6.82 7.02 0.73
N LEU A 30 5.55 6.60 0.82
CA LEU A 30 5.21 5.17 0.81
C LEU A 30 5.40 4.53 -0.57
N ILE A 31 5.16 5.28 -1.66
CA ILE A 31 5.43 4.79 -3.02
C ILE A 31 6.92 4.65 -3.31
N ASP A 32 7.74 5.58 -2.83
CA ASP A 32 9.19 5.46 -2.92
C ASP A 32 9.69 4.19 -2.21
N LEU A 33 9.17 3.91 -1.00
CA LEU A 33 9.45 2.67 -0.28
C LEU A 33 8.98 1.42 -1.04
N ALA A 34 7.81 1.47 -1.68
CA ALA A 34 7.27 0.36 -2.46
C ALA A 34 8.14 0.01 -3.67
N ARG A 35 8.79 1.01 -4.27
CA ARG A 35 9.60 0.87 -5.49
C ARG A 35 11.08 0.58 -5.21
N LYS A 36 11.50 0.66 -3.94
CA LYS A 36 12.90 0.51 -3.54
C LYS A 36 13.47 -0.88 -3.87
N ASP A 37 12.63 -1.91 -3.86
CA ASP A 37 12.99 -3.27 -4.24
C ASP A 37 12.48 -3.57 -5.66
N GLU A 38 13.33 -4.17 -6.50
CA GLU A 38 12.97 -4.50 -7.88
C GLU A 38 11.98 -5.66 -7.98
N HIS A 39 12.01 -6.57 -7.00
CA HIS A 39 11.31 -7.85 -7.04
C HIS A 39 10.13 -7.94 -6.07
N SER A 40 10.05 -7.06 -5.07
CA SER A 40 9.00 -7.10 -4.05
C SER A 40 8.50 -5.72 -3.62
N ILE A 41 7.47 -5.71 -2.79
CA ILE A 41 6.95 -4.53 -2.11
C ILE A 41 7.03 -4.82 -0.61
N PRO A 42 7.72 -4.01 0.21
CA PRO A 42 7.87 -4.27 1.64
C PRO A 42 6.59 -3.91 2.42
N MET A 43 5.47 -4.60 2.17
CA MET A 43 4.15 -4.19 2.68
C MET A 43 4.06 -4.19 4.20
N LYS A 44 4.78 -5.05 4.93
CA LYS A 44 4.89 -4.96 6.40
C LYS A 44 5.42 -3.59 6.86
N GLY A 45 6.49 -3.11 6.21
CA GLY A 45 7.11 -1.83 6.54
C GLY A 45 6.24 -0.64 6.13
N ILE A 46 5.60 -0.74 4.96
CA ILE A 46 4.64 0.25 4.47
C ILE A 46 3.45 0.34 5.40
N ARG A 47 2.86 -0.79 5.81
CA ARG A 47 1.70 -0.85 6.71
C ARG A 47 2.01 -0.22 8.06
N HIS A 48 3.15 -0.55 8.67
CA HIS A 48 3.57 0.04 9.94
C HIS A 48 3.66 1.58 9.86
N LYS A 49 4.19 2.12 8.76
CA LYS A 49 4.28 3.57 8.53
C LYS A 49 2.92 4.18 8.25
N TYR A 50 2.16 3.57 7.36
CA TYR A 50 0.80 3.94 7.02
C TYR A 50 -0.05 4.08 8.28
N ASP A 51 -0.03 3.12 9.21
CA ASP A 51 -0.85 3.15 10.42
C ASP A 51 -0.63 4.40 11.28
N SER A 52 0.60 4.96 11.28
CA SER A 52 0.93 6.20 11.98
C SER A 52 0.53 7.51 11.27
N MET A 53 0.14 7.44 9.99
CA MET A 53 -0.19 8.60 9.17
C MET A 53 -1.63 9.07 9.35
N GLU A 54 -1.86 10.34 9.03
CA GLU A 54 -3.19 10.95 9.08
C GLU A 54 -4.03 10.53 7.87
N LYS A 55 -5.23 10.00 8.15
CA LYS A 55 -6.09 9.38 7.13
C LYS A 55 -7.53 9.85 7.23
N TYR A 56 -8.28 9.66 6.16
CA TYR A 56 -9.73 9.65 6.18
C TYR A 56 -10.25 8.36 6.85
N MET A 57 -11.56 8.32 7.13
CA MET A 57 -12.21 7.09 7.58
C MET A 57 -12.13 6.05 6.46
N LEU A 58 -11.63 4.86 6.78
CA LEU A 58 -11.44 3.79 5.81
C LEU A 58 -12.76 3.11 5.48
N THR A 59 -12.96 2.81 4.20
CA THR A 59 -14.09 2.00 3.72
C THR A 59 -13.76 0.51 3.80
N GLU A 60 -14.77 -0.35 3.69
CA GLU A 60 -14.58 -1.80 3.57
C GLU A 60 -13.62 -2.16 2.42
N LYS A 61 -13.77 -1.49 1.26
CA LYS A 61 -12.87 -1.67 0.13
C LYS A 61 -11.41 -1.32 0.47
N ASP A 62 -11.17 -0.28 1.25
CA ASP A 62 -9.80 0.11 1.61
C ASP A 62 -9.15 -0.93 2.52
N TRP A 63 -9.94 -1.58 3.38
CA TRP A 63 -9.49 -2.73 4.16
C TRP A 63 -9.22 -3.95 3.29
N ASP A 64 -10.09 -4.28 2.34
CA ASP A 64 -9.88 -5.38 1.40
C ASP A 64 -8.63 -5.19 0.53
N ASP A 65 -8.39 -3.98 0.04
CA ASP A 65 -7.18 -3.65 -0.73
C ASP A 65 -5.92 -3.79 0.14
N LEU A 66 -5.97 -3.34 1.41
CA LEU A 66 -4.87 -3.51 2.37
C LEU A 66 -4.57 -4.98 2.65
N ASP A 67 -5.60 -5.78 2.91
CA ASP A 67 -5.46 -7.20 3.23
C ASP A 67 -4.97 -7.99 2.03
N THR A 68 -5.43 -7.65 0.82
CA THR A 68 -4.93 -8.21 -0.44
C THR A 68 -3.43 -7.93 -0.60
N LEU A 69 -2.99 -6.68 -0.42
CA LEU A 69 -1.58 -6.33 -0.51
C LEU A 69 -0.74 -7.02 0.56
N MET A 70 -1.25 -7.12 1.80
CA MET A 70 -0.57 -7.82 2.89
C MET A 70 -0.48 -9.33 2.66
N TYR A 71 -1.47 -9.95 2.01
CA TYR A 71 -1.44 -11.37 1.68
C TYR A 71 -0.32 -11.68 0.67
N PHE A 72 -0.18 -10.87 -0.39
CA PHE A 72 0.79 -11.11 -1.45
C PHE A 72 2.21 -10.62 -1.14
N TYR A 73 2.34 -9.52 -0.40
CA TYR A 73 3.61 -8.81 -0.21
C TYR A 73 3.96 -8.57 1.26
N GLY A 74 3.15 -9.08 2.17
CA GLY A 74 3.42 -9.05 3.60
C GLY A 74 4.30 -10.18 4.13
N PRO A 75 4.28 -11.44 3.62
CA PRO A 75 5.17 -12.51 4.10
C PRO A 75 6.65 -12.11 4.07
#